data_AF-A0A1F7BET9-F1
#
_entry.id   AF-A0A1F7BET9-F1
#
_cell.length_a   1.000
_cell.length_b   1.000
_cell.length_c   1.000
_cell.angle_alpha   90.00
_cell.angle_beta   90.00
_cell.angle_gamma   90.00
#
_symmetry.space_group_name_H-M   'P 1'
#
loop_
_entity.id
_entity.type
_entity.pdbx_description
1 polymer ?
#
loop_
_entity_poly.entity_id
_entity_poly.type
_entity_poly.pdbx_seq_one_letter_code
_entity_poly.pdbx_strand_id
1 'polypeptide(L)'
;MSHRFPIFWLTGNSGAGKTTLAEDLERHFNVEMDTRSPAARRVIVLDGNAMRETISTDASFTPEDRRNHNLRVARLAAHLQSRGFLVIVSVIAPFTSVRCEIDELCSPMWIYVKRSGLETRGKPYEEPVSPNLTIDHNELNPEEALTLLQAFVLGRITPIKSGRPDRKSRVEDPLFA
;
A
#
# COMPACT_ATOMS: atom_id res chain seq x y z
N MET A 1 1.99 -15.60 -11.94
CA MET A 1 3.26 -14.96 -11.52
C MET A 1 3.16 -14.74 -10.01
N SER A 2 4.07 -15.29 -9.22
CA SER A 2 4.05 -15.13 -7.76
C SER A 2 4.59 -13.73 -7.40
N HIS A 3 3.68 -12.76 -7.23
CA HIS A 3 4.05 -11.45 -6.69
C HIS A 3 4.55 -11.64 -5.26
N ARG A 4 5.79 -11.20 -4.99
CA ARG A 4 6.48 -11.46 -3.71
C ARG A 4 5.86 -10.70 -2.53
N PHE A 5 5.16 -9.59 -2.80
CA PHE A 5 4.54 -8.74 -1.79
C PHE A 5 3.16 -8.22 -2.24
N PRO A 6 2.14 -8.20 -1.36
CA PRO A 6 0.86 -7.55 -1.62
C PRO A 6 0.99 -6.02 -1.70
N ILE A 7 0.01 -5.38 -2.34
CA ILE A 7 -0.24 -3.93 -2.19
C ILE A 7 -1.21 -3.76 -1.02
N PHE A 8 -0.91 -2.89 -0.07
CA PHE A 8 -1.79 -2.55 1.04
C PHE A 8 -2.42 -1.19 0.77
N TRP A 9 -3.75 -1.12 0.71
CA TRP A 9 -4.47 0.13 0.43
C TRP A 9 -5.28 0.58 1.63
N LEU A 10 -4.82 1.65 2.28
CA LEU A 10 -5.53 2.32 3.36
C LEU A 10 -6.56 3.28 2.76
N THR A 11 -7.84 3.01 2.99
CA THR A 11 -8.96 3.87 2.62
C THR A 11 -9.75 4.29 3.84
N GLY A 12 -10.43 5.42 3.78
CA GLY A 12 -11.14 6.03 4.90
C GLY A 12 -11.30 7.53 4.72
N ASN A 13 -12.19 8.14 5.49
CA ASN A 13 -12.42 9.59 5.45
C ASN A 13 -11.13 10.41 5.68
N SER A 14 -11.12 11.64 5.17
CA SER A 14 -10.02 12.57 5.46
C SER A 14 -9.94 12.80 6.97
N GLY A 15 -8.74 12.75 7.56
CA GLY A 15 -8.54 12.84 9.01
C GLY A 15 -8.71 11.53 9.78
N ALA A 16 -9.01 10.41 9.11
CA ALA A 16 -9.14 9.11 9.76
C ALA A 16 -7.81 8.53 10.30
N GLY A 17 -6.65 9.07 9.89
CA GLY A 17 -5.33 8.61 10.38
C GLY A 17 -4.51 7.77 9.38
N LYS A 18 -4.96 7.63 8.13
CA LYS A 18 -4.31 6.81 7.09
C LYS A 18 -2.83 7.13 6.87
N THR A 19 -2.50 8.41 6.67
CA THR A 19 -1.12 8.85 6.40
C THR A 19 -0.22 8.56 7.60
N THR A 20 -0.69 8.86 8.83
CA THR A 20 0.03 8.54 10.07
C THR A 20 0.31 7.03 10.18
N LEU A 21 -0.70 6.18 9.98
CA LEU A 21 -0.52 4.73 10.01
C LEU A 21 0.46 4.24 8.93
N ALA A 22 0.41 4.80 7.72
CA ALA A 22 1.31 4.44 6.63
C ALA A 22 2.77 4.83 6.92
N GLU A 23 3.00 6.05 7.43
CA GLU A 23 4.31 6.54 7.84
C GLU A 23 4.88 5.75 9.02
N ASP A 24 4.05 5.44 10.03
CA ASP A 24 4.46 4.62 11.18
C ASP A 24 4.85 3.21 10.76
N LEU A 25 4.08 2.61 9.84
CA LEU A 25 4.37 1.30 9.29
C LEU A 25 5.68 1.32 8.48
N GLU A 26 5.90 2.33 7.65
CA GLU A 26 7.15 2.53 6.92
C GLU A 26 8.34 2.68 7.87
N ARG A 27 8.22 3.49 8.93
CA ARG A 27 9.26 3.67 9.95
C ARG A 27 9.60 2.36 10.64
N HIS A 28 8.59 1.61 11.08
CA HIS A 28 8.79 0.31 11.72
C HIS A 28 9.54 -0.66 10.80
N PHE A 29 9.12 -0.80 9.54
CA PHE A 29 9.81 -1.68 8.59
C PHE A 29 11.24 -1.23 8.27
N ASN A 30 11.49 0.08 8.19
CA ASN A 30 12.83 0.61 7.93
C ASN A 30 13.79 0.47 9.12
N VAL A 31 13.28 0.45 10.36
CA VAL A 31 14.09 0.27 11.57
C VAL A 31 14.35 -1.22 11.85
N GLU A 32 13.34 -2.08 11.68
CA GLU A 32 13.42 -3.49 12.11
C GLU A 32 13.97 -4.45 11.04
N MET A 33 13.88 -4.10 9.75
CA MET A 33 14.43 -4.97 8.70
C MET A 33 15.94 -4.74 8.51
N ASP A 34 16.72 -5.81 8.70
CA ASP A 34 18.19 -5.86 8.63
C ASP A 34 18.80 -4.99 7.52
N THR A 35 19.20 -3.77 7.88
CA THR A 35 19.76 -2.75 6.99
C THR A 35 21.03 -3.18 6.24
N ARG A 36 21.59 -4.35 6.58
CA ARG A 36 22.78 -4.95 5.96
C ARG A 36 22.46 -5.79 4.73
N SER A 37 21.20 -6.10 4.44
CA SER A 37 20.80 -6.77 3.19
C SER A 37 20.49 -5.73 2.10
N PRO A 38 21.02 -5.87 0.87
CA PRO A 38 20.59 -5.08 -0.28
C PRO A 38 19.09 -5.21 -0.60
N ALA A 39 18.41 -6.20 0.01
CA ALA A 39 16.97 -6.39 -0.09
C ALA A 39 16.15 -5.66 0.99
N ALA A 40 16.78 -5.08 2.02
CA ALA A 40 16.10 -4.55 3.22
C ALA A 40 15.49 -3.15 3.08
N ARG A 41 15.34 -2.64 1.86
CA ARG A 41 14.65 -1.36 1.63
C ARG A 41 13.74 -1.48 0.43
N ARG A 42 12.50 -1.90 0.68
CA ARG A 42 11.51 -2.06 -0.38
C ARG A 42 10.10 -1.59 -0.01
N VAL A 43 9.93 -0.97 1.16
CA VAL A 43 8.64 -0.34 1.51
C VAL A 43 8.55 1.00 0.81
N ILE A 44 7.45 1.25 0.11
CA ILE A 44 7.14 2.54 -0.52
C ILE A 44 5.75 2.96 -0.08
N VAL A 45 5.65 4.18 0.46
CA VAL A 45 4.37 4.83 0.74
C VAL A 45 3.96 5.73 -0.43
N LEU A 46 2.76 5.49 -0.97
CA LEU A 46 2.09 6.37 -1.93
C LEU A 46 0.99 7.15 -1.19
N ASP A 47 1.34 8.32 -0.68
CA ASP A 47 0.40 9.23 -0.01
C ASP A 47 -0.42 10.05 -1.02
N GLY A 48 -1.72 10.21 -0.76
CA GLY A 48 -2.63 10.89 -1.69
C GLY A 48 -2.29 12.35 -1.97
N ASN A 49 -1.74 13.09 -1.02
CA ASN A 49 -1.36 14.49 -1.25
C ASN A 49 -0.07 14.54 -2.08
N ALA A 50 0.95 13.75 -1.70
CA ALA A 50 2.19 13.65 -2.48
C ALA A 50 1.94 13.17 -3.92
N MET A 51 1.05 12.20 -4.11
CA MET A 51 0.68 11.71 -5.44
C MET A 51 -0.11 12.75 -6.26
N ARG A 52 -0.89 13.63 -5.61
CA ARG A 52 -1.56 14.75 -6.30
C ARG A 52 -0.54 15.76 -6.82
N GLU A 53 0.43 16.13 -6.00
CA GLU A 53 1.47 17.09 -6.36
C GLU A 53 2.44 16.59 -7.43
N THR A 54 2.49 15.28 -7.68
CA THR A 54 3.45 14.68 -8.61
C THR A 54 2.79 14.12 -9.87
N ILE A 55 1.88 13.16 -9.73
CA ILE A 55 1.31 12.40 -10.87
C ILE A 55 -0.12 12.82 -11.20
N SER A 56 -0.70 13.80 -10.48
CA SER A 56 -2.03 14.33 -10.73
C SER A 56 -2.11 15.86 -10.60
N THR A 57 -1.09 16.54 -11.10
CA THR A 57 -0.95 18.01 -11.04
C THR A 57 -2.01 18.76 -11.84
N ASP A 58 -2.61 18.09 -12.82
CA ASP A 58 -3.71 18.55 -13.67
C ASP A 58 -5.10 18.33 -13.05
N ALA A 59 -5.19 17.54 -11.97
CA ALA A 59 -6.47 17.09 -11.45
C ALA A 59 -7.11 18.12 -10.52
N SER A 60 -8.39 18.41 -10.75
CA SER A 60 -9.23 19.10 -9.76
C SER A 60 -9.78 18.09 -8.73
N PHE A 61 -10.85 18.45 -8.02
CA PHE A 61 -11.48 17.61 -6.98
C PHE A 61 -12.83 17.02 -7.42
N THR A 62 -13.12 17.01 -8.72
CA THR A 62 -14.34 16.41 -9.28
C THR A 62 -14.37 14.89 -9.04
N PRO A 63 -15.54 14.24 -9.09
CA PRO A 63 -15.62 12.78 -8.98
C PRO A 63 -14.76 12.05 -10.03
N GLU A 64 -14.72 12.55 -11.26
CA GLU A 64 -13.91 11.99 -12.35
C GLU A 64 -12.41 12.17 -12.08
N ASP A 65 -11.97 13.34 -11.63
CA ASP A 65 -10.58 13.57 -11.27
C ASP A 65 -10.13 12.68 -10.10
N ARG A 66 -11.01 12.47 -9.11
CA ARG A 66 -10.75 11.56 -8.00
C ARG A 66 -10.61 10.12 -8.48
N ARG A 67 -11.46 9.68 -9.42
CA ARG A 67 -11.34 8.37 -10.05
C ARG A 67 -10.02 8.25 -10.81
N ASN A 68 -9.71 9.20 -11.68
CA ASN A 68 -8.48 9.20 -12.49
C ASN A 68 -7.23 9.21 -11.62
N HIS A 69 -7.20 10.02 -10.56
CA HIS A 69 -6.13 10.03 -9.57
C HIS A 69 -5.96 8.65 -8.90
N ASN A 70 -7.04 8.04 -8.43
CA ASN A 70 -7.02 6.70 -7.83
C ASN A 70 -6.45 5.64 -8.81
N LEU A 71 -6.88 5.66 -10.07
CA LEU A 71 -6.37 4.73 -11.09
C LEU A 71 -4.90 4.97 -11.44
N ARG A 72 -4.44 6.23 -11.45
CA ARG A 72 -3.01 6.56 -11.64
C ARG A 72 -2.16 5.99 -10.50
N VAL A 73 -2.60 6.16 -9.25
CA VAL A 73 -1.94 5.59 -8.07
C VAL A 73 -1.95 4.06 -8.13
N ALA A 74 -3.07 3.44 -8.50
CA ALA A 74 -3.18 1.98 -8.62
C ALA A 74 -2.19 1.40 -9.67
N ARG A 75 -2.06 2.06 -10.83
CA ARG A 75 -1.07 1.68 -11.86
C ARG A 75 0.37 1.80 -11.36
N LEU A 76 0.68 2.90 -10.65
CA LEU A 76 2.00 3.07 -10.05
C LEU A 76 2.27 1.99 -8.98
N ALA A 77 1.30 1.70 -8.12
CA ALA A 77 1.40 0.66 -7.10
C ALA A 77 1.65 -0.72 -7.72
N ALA A 78 0.90 -1.08 -8.77
CA ALA A 78 1.09 -2.33 -9.50
C ALA A 78 2.48 -2.44 -10.13
N HIS A 79 2.97 -1.34 -10.71
CA HIS A 79 4.30 -1.28 -11.33
C HIS A 79 5.44 -1.42 -10.30
N LEU A 80 5.29 -0.79 -9.13
CA LEU A 80 6.25 -0.94 -8.03
C LEU A 80 6.20 -2.36 -7.45
N GLN A 81 5.01 -2.90 -7.23
CA GLN A 81 4.83 -4.27 -6.75
C GLN A 81 5.46 -5.29 -7.71
N SER A 82 5.33 -5.11 -9.03
CA SER A 82 5.95 -6.01 -10.02
C SER A 82 7.49 -6.00 -9.97
N ARG A 83 8.09 -4.91 -9.50
CA ARG A 83 9.54 -4.77 -9.23
C ARG A 83 9.96 -5.28 -7.85
N GLY A 84 9.03 -5.84 -7.09
CA GLY A 84 9.28 -6.46 -5.80
C GLY A 84 9.29 -5.49 -4.63
N PHE A 85 8.66 -4.32 -4.76
CA PHE A 85 8.40 -3.40 -3.65
C PHE A 85 7.17 -3.81 -2.84
N LEU A 86 7.23 -3.62 -1.52
CA LEU A 86 6.07 -3.62 -0.63
C LEU A 86 5.44 -2.24 -0.73
N VAL A 87 4.24 -2.13 -1.30
CA VAL A 87 3.61 -0.84 -1.55
C VAL A 87 2.48 -0.62 -0.54
N ILE A 88 2.54 0.51 0.16
CA ILE A 88 1.49 1.00 1.04
C ILE A 88 0.87 2.22 0.38
N VAL A 89 -0.44 2.20 0.14
CA VAL A 89 -1.17 3.31 -0.47
C VAL A 89 -2.03 3.97 0.61
N SER A 90 -1.88 5.28 0.81
CA SER A 90 -2.69 6.09 1.72
C SER A 90 -3.52 7.08 0.91
N VAL A 91 -4.53 6.57 0.21
CA VAL A 91 -5.38 7.36 -0.71
C VAL A 91 -6.85 7.09 -0.45
N ILE A 92 -7.64 8.16 -0.35
CA ILE A 92 -9.09 8.04 -0.24
C ILE A 92 -9.70 7.51 -1.55
N ALA A 93 -10.31 6.32 -1.47
CA ALA A 93 -11.11 5.72 -2.53
C ALA A 93 -12.59 5.70 -2.09
N PRO A 94 -13.32 6.82 -2.23
CA PRO A 94 -14.60 7.03 -1.56
C PRO A 94 -15.77 6.25 -2.18
N PHE A 95 -15.67 5.82 -3.43
CA PHE A 95 -16.76 5.18 -4.15
C PHE A 95 -16.44 3.70 -4.38
N THR A 96 -17.45 2.84 -4.22
CA THR A 96 -17.35 1.40 -4.45
C THR A 96 -16.96 1.10 -5.89
N SER A 97 -17.53 1.84 -6.85
CA SER A 97 -17.18 1.70 -8.28
C SER A 97 -15.68 1.83 -8.53
N VAL A 98 -15.04 2.85 -7.97
CA VAL A 98 -13.60 3.09 -8.13
C VAL A 98 -12.78 1.99 -7.45
N ARG A 99 -13.23 1.47 -6.30
CA ARG A 99 -12.55 0.35 -5.63
C ARG A 99 -12.61 -0.93 -6.48
N CYS A 100 -13.75 -1.23 -7.11
CA CYS A 100 -13.87 -2.35 -8.02
C CYS A 100 -12.90 -2.24 -9.21
N GLU A 101 -12.74 -1.04 -9.79
CA GLU A 101 -11.77 -0.84 -10.86
C GLU A 101 -10.30 -1.01 -10.40
N ILE A 102 -10.00 -0.59 -9.17
CA ILE A 102 -8.69 -0.83 -8.56
C ILE A 102 -8.46 -2.33 -8.31
N ASP A 103 -9.49 -3.06 -7.88
CA ASP A 103 -9.43 -4.50 -7.66
C ASP A 103 -9.10 -5.26 -8.95
N GLU A 104 -9.74 -4.88 -10.07
CA GLU A 104 -9.43 -5.41 -11.40
C GLU A 104 -7.99 -5.10 -11.84
N LEU A 105 -7.46 -3.95 -11.43
CA LEU A 105 -6.15 -3.47 -11.87
C LEU A 105 -4.99 -4.12 -11.10
N CYS A 106 -5.10 -4.18 -9.77
CA CYS A 106 -3.98 -4.60 -8.92
C CYS A 106 -4.36 -5.44 -7.69
N SER A 107 -5.67 -5.70 -7.48
CA SER A 107 -6.19 -6.54 -6.40
C SER A 107 -5.51 -6.29 -5.03
N PRO A 108 -5.54 -5.04 -4.52
CA PRO A 108 -4.86 -4.71 -3.28
C PRO A 108 -5.54 -5.36 -2.07
N MET A 109 -4.82 -5.45 -0.95
CA MET A 109 -5.42 -5.71 0.34
C MET A 109 -6.00 -4.41 0.90
N TRP A 110 -7.32 -4.32 0.95
CA TRP A 110 -8.03 -3.16 1.49
C TRP A 110 -7.95 -3.11 3.01
N ILE A 111 -7.48 -1.99 3.53
CA ILE A 111 -7.47 -1.65 4.95
C ILE A 111 -8.40 -0.47 5.14
N TYR A 112 -9.54 -0.70 5.78
CA TYR A 112 -10.48 0.38 6.09
C TYR A 112 -10.08 1.05 7.41
N VAL A 113 -9.72 2.33 7.36
CA VAL A 113 -9.46 3.16 8.54
C VAL A 113 -10.72 3.95 8.86
N LYS A 114 -11.45 3.49 9.89
CA LYS A 114 -12.73 4.04 10.34
C LYS A 114 -12.53 4.99 11.50
N ARG A 115 -13.24 6.13 11.45
CA ARG A 115 -13.33 7.11 12.53
C ARG A 115 -14.60 7.92 12.35
N SER A 116 -15.41 8.00 13.39
CA SER A 116 -16.71 8.68 13.37
C SER A 116 -16.55 10.20 13.38
N GLY A 117 -17.56 10.92 12.88
CA GLY A 117 -17.59 12.39 12.92
C GLY A 117 -16.69 13.07 11.88
N LEU A 118 -16.24 12.33 10.87
CA LEU A 118 -15.45 12.86 9.75
C LEU A 118 -16.27 13.04 8.47
N GLU A 119 -17.57 12.76 8.51
CA GLU A 119 -18.45 12.94 7.38
C GLU A 119 -18.47 14.41 6.97
N THR A 120 -18.07 14.69 5.74
CA THR A 120 -18.04 16.06 5.22
C THR A 120 -19.24 16.28 4.30
N ARG A 121 -20.01 17.34 4.55
CA ARG A 121 -21.15 17.73 3.70
C ARG A 121 -20.68 17.89 2.24
N GLY A 122 -21.33 17.19 1.32
CA GLY A 122 -21.00 17.23 -0.11
C GLY A 122 -19.77 16.39 -0.53
N LYS A 123 -19.19 15.60 0.37
CA LYS A 123 -18.13 14.63 0.05
C LYS A 123 -18.53 13.25 0.56
N PRO A 124 -19.41 12.54 -0.18
CA PRO A 124 -19.86 11.21 0.23
C PRO A 124 -18.67 10.22 0.27
N TYR A 125 -18.73 9.30 1.21
CA TYR A 125 -17.81 8.18 1.35
C TYR A 125 -18.63 6.91 1.59
N GLU A 126 -18.51 5.95 0.69
CA GLU A 126 -19.12 4.63 0.80
C GLU A 126 -18.15 3.72 1.54
N GLU A 127 -18.56 3.18 2.69
CA GLU A 127 -17.71 2.25 3.44
C GLU A 127 -17.44 0.97 2.64
N PRO A 128 -16.22 0.40 2.70
CA PRO A 128 -15.94 -0.91 2.13
C PRO A 128 -16.77 -2.00 2.83
N VAL A 129 -17.48 -2.83 2.06
CA VAL A 129 -18.35 -3.89 2.61
C VAL A 129 -17.55 -5.04 3.24
N SER A 130 -16.42 -5.39 2.65
CA SER A 130 -15.59 -6.52 3.08
C SER A 130 -14.09 -6.21 2.93
N PRO A 131 -13.55 -5.23 3.67
CA PRO A 131 -12.12 -4.96 3.66
C PRO A 131 -11.34 -6.14 4.24
N ASN A 132 -10.07 -6.29 3.87
CA ASN A 132 -9.22 -7.34 4.43
C ASN A 132 -8.84 -7.09 5.90
N LEU A 133 -8.87 -5.82 6.33
CA LEU A 133 -8.71 -5.38 7.71
C LEU A 133 -9.52 -4.09 7.93
N THR A 134 -10.12 -3.95 9.11
CA THR A 134 -10.66 -2.68 9.60
C THR A 134 -9.87 -2.22 10.81
N ILE A 135 -9.36 -0.98 10.76
CA ILE A 135 -8.80 -0.25 11.89
C ILE A 135 -9.86 0.76 12.34
N ASP A 136 -10.54 0.48 13.46
CA ASP A 136 -11.56 1.38 14.00
C ASP A 136 -10.97 2.26 15.11
N HIS A 137 -10.66 3.51 14.78
CA HIS A 137 -10.13 4.50 15.75
C HIS A 137 -11.18 5.03 16.73
N ASN A 138 -12.44 4.57 16.66
CA ASN A 138 -13.41 4.79 17.72
C ASN A 138 -13.23 3.78 18.86
N GLU A 139 -12.60 2.64 18.58
CA GLU A 139 -12.41 1.54 19.54
C GLU A 139 -10.93 1.35 19.91
N LEU A 140 -10.02 1.59 18.95
CA LEU A 140 -8.58 1.40 19.11
C LEU A 140 -7.88 2.72 19.32
N ASN A 141 -6.98 2.75 20.31
CA ASN A 141 -6.02 3.84 20.43
C ASN A 141 -4.95 3.76 19.30
N PRO A 142 -4.16 4.82 19.06
CA PRO A 142 -3.17 4.83 17.98
C PRO A 142 -2.13 3.70 18.04
N GLU A 143 -1.68 3.29 19.23
CA GLU A 143 -0.66 2.25 19.40
C GLU A 143 -1.24 0.85 19.12
N GLU A 144 -2.46 0.59 19.58
CA GLU A 144 -3.20 -0.65 19.28
C GLU A 144 -3.48 -0.79 17.78
N ALA A 145 -3.92 0.31 17.16
CA ALA A 145 -4.18 0.38 15.72
C ALA A 145 -2.91 0.05 14.90
N LEU A 146 -1.77 0.64 15.29
CA LEU A 146 -0.49 0.37 14.65
C LEU A 146 -0.05 -1.08 14.85
N THR A 147 -0.15 -1.61 16.07
CA THR A 147 0.22 -2.99 16.40
C THR A 147 -0.61 -3.99 15.58
N LEU A 148 -1.91 -3.76 15.48
CA LEU A 148 -2.82 -4.59 14.68
C LEU A 148 -2.45 -4.53 13.18
N LEU A 149 -2.18 -3.33 12.67
CA LEU A 149 -1.77 -3.14 11.29
C LEU A 149 -0.43 -3.84 10.98
N GLN A 150 0.56 -3.70 11.86
CA GLN A 150 1.87 -4.36 11.74
C GLN A 150 1.71 -5.88 11.72
N ALA A 151 0.96 -6.45 12.67
CA ALA A 151 0.72 -7.89 12.72
C ALA A 151 0.03 -8.40 11.45
N PHE A 152 -0.95 -7.66 10.93
CA PHE A 152 -1.63 -7.99 9.68
C PHE A 152 -0.68 -7.99 8.48
N VAL A 153 0.16 -6.95 8.34
CA VAL A 153 1.11 -6.84 7.22
C VAL A 153 2.20 -7.91 7.31
N LEU A 154 2.78 -8.10 8.51
CA LEU A 154 3.81 -9.12 8.76
C LEU A 154 3.31 -10.54 8.45
N GLY A 155 2.06 -10.85 8.78
CA GLY A 155 1.43 -12.14 8.45
C GLY A 155 1.20 -12.38 6.96
N ARG A 156 1.39 -11.37 6.11
CA ARG A 156 1.12 -11.42 4.66
C ARG A 156 2.35 -11.20 3.79
N ILE A 157 3.48 -10.83 4.39
CA ILE A 157 4.77 -10.81 3.70
C ILE A 157 5.45 -12.16 3.92
N THR A 158 5.89 -12.81 2.83
CA THR A 158 6.72 -14.02 2.96
C THR A 158 8.16 -13.60 3.24
N PRO A 159 8.84 -14.14 4.29
CA PRO A 159 10.24 -13.84 4.51
C PRO A 159 11.05 -14.19 3.26
N ILE A 160 11.89 -13.26 2.80
CA ILE A 160 12.90 -13.57 1.80
C ILE A 160 13.83 -14.58 2.47
N LYS A 161 13.73 -15.88 2.12
CA LYS A 161 14.82 -16.82 2.43
C LYS A 161 16.10 -16.18 1.88
N SER A 162 17.07 -15.94 2.75
CA SER A 162 18.40 -15.43 2.43
C SER A 162 19.20 -16.48 1.65
N GLY A 163 18.69 -16.88 0.48
CA GLY A 163 19.43 -17.69 -0.47
C GLY A 163 20.45 -16.80 -1.18
N ARG A 164 21.71 -16.86 -0.74
CA ARG A 164 22.81 -16.62 -1.68
C ARG A 164 22.54 -17.53 -2.89
N PRO A 165 22.57 -17.03 -4.14
CA PRO A 165 22.63 -17.94 -5.28
C PRO A 165 23.90 -18.77 -5.08
N ASP A 166 23.74 -20.08 -5.00
CA ASP A 166 24.84 -21.00 -4.86
C ASP A 166 25.75 -20.82 -6.07
N ARG A 167 27.00 -20.39 -5.81
CA ARG A 167 27.98 -20.04 -6.85
C ARG A 167 28.63 -21.29 -7.44
N LYS A 168 27.85 -22.36 -7.61
CA LYS A 168 28.30 -23.65 -8.15
C LYS A 168 27.33 -24.15 -9.22
N SER A 169 27.40 -23.52 -10.38
CA SER A 169 27.11 -24.13 -11.69
C SER A 169 27.26 -23.08 -12.80
N ARG A 170 28.45 -22.48 -12.90
CA ARG A 170 28.92 -22.05 -14.22
C ARG A 170 29.73 -23.22 -14.75
N VAL A 171 29.06 -24.07 -15.51
CA VAL A 171 29.70 -24.96 -16.46
C VAL A 171 30.54 -24.06 -17.36
N GLU A 172 31.83 -24.36 -17.46
CA GLU A 172 32.71 -23.74 -18.45
C GLU A 172 32.16 -24.07 -19.83
N ASP A 173 31.71 -23.05 -20.54
CA ASP A 173 31.29 -23.15 -21.94
C ASP A 173 32.55 -22.92 -22.80
N PRO A 174 33.10 -23.94 -23.50
CA PRO A 174 34.39 -23.82 -24.19
C PRO A 174 34.33 -23.09 -25.54
N LEU A 175 33.26 -22.34 -25.82
CA LEU A 175 33.03 -21.78 -27.16
C LEU A 175 33.50 -20.34 -27.39
N PHE A 176 34.30 -19.79 -26.47
CA PHE A 176 35.02 -18.52 -26.70
C PHE A 176 36.40 -18.55 -26.04
N ALA A 177 37.33 -19.26 -26.68
CA ALA A 177 38.78 -19.10 -26.50
C ALA A 177 39.42 -18.85 -27.87
#